data_AF-A0A7U9X4I6-F1
#
_entry.id   AF-A0A7U9X4I6-F1
#
_cell.length_a   1.000
_cell.length_b   1.000
_cell.length_c   1.000
_cell.angle_alpha   90.00
_cell.angle_beta   90.00
_cell.angle_gamma   90.00
#
_symmetry.space_group_name_H-M   'P 1'
#
loop_
_entity.id
_entity.type
_entity.pdbx_description
1 polymer ?
#
loop_
_entity_poly.entity_id
_entity_poly.type
_entity_poly.pdbx_seq_one_letter_code
_entity_poly.pdbx_strand_id
1 'polypeptide(L)'
;MIEKMADDLIRYMMEEKMIKENLKEDYTYALISILEKFITIGSILIISIVIRKSIPSILFLLFFLSLRKRTGGLHFRTYAKCYLATVVAYIIIVSISPILSENLYLLLVIFIFAICCIGFIGTVNHPNMN
;
A
#
# COMPACT_ATOMS: atom_id res chain seq x y z
N MET A 1 10.68 -9.28 10.83
CA MET A 1 11.56 -8.12 11.15
C MET A 1 10.73 -6.94 11.63
N ILE A 2 9.82 -6.40 10.82
CA ILE A 2 8.93 -5.29 11.24
C ILE A 2 8.07 -5.67 12.44
N GLU A 3 7.47 -6.86 12.43
CA GLU A 3 6.68 -7.38 13.57
C GLU A 3 7.49 -7.37 14.88
N LYS A 4 8.76 -7.80 14.81
CA LYS A 4 9.65 -7.81 15.98
C LYS A 4 9.99 -6.40 16.44
N MET A 5 10.30 -5.49 15.51
CA MET A 5 10.57 -4.08 15.84
C MET A 5 9.34 -3.40 16.47
N ALA A 6 8.15 -3.70 15.95
CA ALA A 6 6.92 -3.16 16.49
C ALA A 6 6.63 -3.71 17.90
N ASP A 7 6.78 -5.02 18.09
CA ASP A 7 6.58 -5.66 19.39
C ASP A 7 7.60 -5.20 20.44
N ASP A 8 8.86 -4.98 20.05
CA ASP A 8 9.89 -4.40 20.94
C ASP A 8 9.53 -2.96 21.36
N LEU A 9 9.03 -2.13 20.42
CA LEU A 9 8.60 -0.76 20.74
C LEU A 9 7.34 -0.72 21.61
N ILE A 10 6.35 -1.59 21.34
CA ILE A 10 5.15 -1.68 22.17
C ILE A 10 5.48 -2.17 23.58
N ARG A 11 6.39 -3.14 23.73
CA ARG A 11 6.88 -3.57 25.05
C ARG A 11 7.49 -2.41 25.83
N TYR A 12 8.36 -1.62 25.19
CA TYR A 12 8.92 -0.43 25.82
C TYR A 12 7.83 0.58 26.25
N MET A 13 6.84 0.84 25.39
CA MET A 13 5.73 1.76 25.73
C MET A 13 4.84 1.24 26.86
N MET A 14 4.73 -0.08 27.04
CA MET A 14 4.04 -0.69 28.18
C MET A 14 4.85 -0.60 29.47
N GLU A 15 6.17 -0.80 29.40
CA GLU A 15 7.08 -0.62 30.56
C GLU A 15 6.99 0.81 31.09
N GLU A 16 6.91 1.79 30.20
CA GLU A 16 6.69 3.21 30.52
C GLU A 16 5.23 3.56 30.88
N LYS A 17 4.33 2.56 30.98
CA LYS A 17 2.90 2.72 31.31
C LYS A 17 2.12 3.66 30.39
N MET A 18 2.59 3.84 29.15
CA MET A 18 1.90 4.63 28.14
C MET A 18 0.71 3.87 27.51
N ILE A 19 0.77 2.54 27.50
CA ILE A 19 -0.23 1.64 26.91
C ILE A 19 -0.66 0.61 27.95
N LYS A 20 -1.97 0.31 28.00
CA LYS A 20 -2.53 -0.77 28.82
C LYS A 20 -2.41 -2.11 28.10
N GLU A 21 -2.18 -3.19 28.84
CA GLU A 21 -2.03 -4.55 28.29
C GLU A 21 -3.17 -4.95 27.34
N ASN A 22 -4.41 -4.59 27.69
CA ASN A 22 -5.59 -4.94 26.89
C ASN A 22 -5.66 -4.23 25.52
N LEU A 23 -4.82 -3.22 25.29
CA LEU A 23 -4.72 -2.49 24.01
C LEU A 23 -3.46 -2.88 23.23
N LYS A 24 -2.62 -3.78 23.77
CA LYS A 24 -1.33 -4.15 23.18
C LYS A 24 -1.47 -4.63 21.74
N GLU A 25 -2.45 -5.49 21.47
CA GLU A 25 -2.65 -6.08 20.14
C GLU A 25 -3.04 -5.02 19.11
N ASP A 26 -3.99 -4.15 19.44
CA ASP A 26 -4.44 -3.05 18.58
C ASP A 26 -3.30 -2.09 18.26
N TYR A 27 -2.52 -1.70 19.27
CA TYR A 27 -1.37 -0.81 19.08
C TYR A 27 -0.24 -1.48 18.29
N THR A 28 -0.01 -2.77 18.49
CA THR A 28 0.98 -3.54 17.72
C THR A 28 0.57 -3.57 16.25
N TYR A 29 -0.68 -3.88 15.95
CA TYR A 29 -1.21 -3.88 14.59
C TYR A 29 -1.13 -2.49 13.93
N ALA A 30 -1.52 -1.45 14.66
CA ALA A 30 -1.44 -0.06 14.18
C ALA A 30 0.01 0.34 13.88
N LEU A 31 0.95 0.02 14.76
CA LEU A 31 2.36 0.34 14.60
C LEU A 31 2.98 -0.42 13.41
N ILE A 32 2.70 -1.72 13.28
CA ILE A 32 3.11 -2.50 12.10
C ILE A 32 2.59 -1.83 10.84
N SER A 33 1.28 -1.53 10.77
CA SER A 33 0.66 -0.89 9.60
C SER A 33 1.30 0.45 9.25
N ILE A 34 1.67 1.25 10.26
CA ILE A 34 2.36 2.52 10.10
C ILE A 34 3.78 2.31 9.54
N LEU A 35 4.56 1.42 10.14
CA LEU A 35 5.94 1.11 9.70
C LEU A 35 5.96 0.58 8.27
N GLU A 36 5.07 -0.35 7.94
CA GLU A 36 4.91 -0.90 6.60
C GLU A 36 4.65 0.19 5.56
N LYS A 37 3.78 1.14 5.89
CA LYS A 37 3.43 2.28 5.03
C LYS A 37 4.63 3.21 4.84
N PHE A 38 5.35 3.54 5.92
CA PHE A 38 6.54 4.38 5.84
C PHE A 38 7.63 3.76 4.97
N ILE A 39 7.92 2.47 5.14
CA ILE A 39 8.91 1.75 4.34
C ILE A 39 8.51 1.74 2.87
N THR A 40 7.23 1.50 2.57
CA THR A 40 6.72 1.47 1.19
C THR A 40 6.78 2.85 0.53
N ILE A 41 6.34 3.91 1.20
CA ILE A 41 6.38 5.27 0.66
C ILE A 41 7.83 5.72 0.47
N GLY A 42 8.67 5.49 1.49
CA GLY A 42 10.08 5.86 1.46
C GLY A 42 10.82 5.17 0.31
N SER A 43 10.61 3.88 0.10
CA SER A 43 11.25 3.15 -1.00
C SER A 43 10.79 3.65 -2.37
N ILE A 44 9.49 3.89 -2.56
CA ILE A 44 8.96 4.43 -3.82
C ILE A 44 9.53 5.83 -4.10
N LEU A 45 9.65 6.70 -3.10
CA LEU A 45 10.26 8.03 -3.27
C LEU A 45 11.73 7.93 -3.68
N ILE A 46 12.50 7.04 -3.06
CA ILE A 46 13.90 6.80 -3.43
C ILE A 46 13.99 6.29 -4.87
N ILE A 47 13.21 5.26 -5.22
CA ILE A 47 13.20 4.69 -6.57
C ILE A 47 12.78 5.75 -7.60
N SER A 48 11.77 6.58 -7.29
CA SER A 48 11.29 7.68 -8.13
C SER A 48 12.41 8.66 -8.51
N ILE A 49 13.28 8.98 -7.55
CA ILE A 49 14.44 9.85 -7.78
C ILE A 49 15.43 9.16 -8.73
N VAL A 50 15.69 7.88 -8.52
CA VAL A 50 16.61 7.08 -9.35
C VAL A 50 16.12 6.98 -10.81
N ILE A 51 14.84 6.67 -11.02
CA ILE A 51 14.26 6.54 -12.37
C ILE A 51 13.89 7.89 -13.02
N ARG A 52 14.03 9.01 -12.27
CA ARG A 52 13.70 10.39 -12.70
C ARG A 52 12.26 10.56 -13.22
N LYS A 53 11.30 9.82 -12.64
CA LYS A 53 9.87 9.89 -13.00
C LYS A 53 9.02 10.39 -11.83
N SER A 54 9.26 11.63 -11.41
CA SER A 54 8.62 12.19 -10.22
C SER A 54 7.09 12.34 -10.35
N ILE A 55 6.60 12.88 -11.47
CA ILE A 55 5.16 13.10 -11.65
C ILE A 55 4.36 11.78 -11.66
N PRO A 56 4.69 10.76 -12.48
CA PRO A 56 3.99 9.47 -12.43
C PRO A 56 4.07 8.81 -11.05
N SER A 57 5.19 8.96 -10.34
CA SER A 57 5.37 8.35 -9.02
C SER A 57 4.54 9.01 -7.93
N ILE A 58 4.42 10.35 -7.95
CA ILE A 58 3.54 11.08 -7.03
C ILE A 58 2.08 10.68 -7.27
N LEU A 59 1.66 10.62 -8.54
CA LEU A 59 0.31 10.18 -8.89
C LEU A 59 0.07 8.73 -8.46
N PHE A 60 1.02 7.83 -8.72
CA PHE A 60 0.95 6.45 -8.24
C PHE A 60 0.75 6.39 -6.74
N LEU A 61 1.58 7.09 -5.95
CA LEU A 61 1.47 7.10 -4.49
C LEU A 61 0.11 7.65 -4.03
N LEU A 62 -0.35 8.76 -4.61
CA LEU A 62 -1.62 9.37 -4.25
C LEU A 62 -2.79 8.40 -4.45
N PHE A 63 -2.90 7.81 -5.65
CA PHE A 63 -3.98 6.88 -5.97
C PHE A 63 -3.84 5.54 -5.26
N PHE A 64 -2.63 4.97 -5.19
CA PHE A 64 -2.38 3.71 -4.49
C PHE A 64 -2.74 3.80 -3.01
N LEU A 65 -2.32 4.87 -2.31
CA LEU A 65 -2.66 5.05 -0.89
C LEU A 65 -4.15 5.32 -0.68
N SER A 66 -4.78 6.06 -1.60
CA SER A 66 -6.23 6.33 -1.55
C SER A 66 -7.05 5.07 -1.72
N LEU A 67 -6.68 4.23 -2.69
CA LEU A 67 -7.30 2.92 -2.93
C LEU A 67 -7.06 2.01 -1.73
N ARG A 68 -5.81 1.84 -1.28
CA ARG A 68 -5.45 0.96 -0.17
C ARG A 68 -6.19 1.30 1.13
N LYS A 69 -6.49 2.58 1.38
CA LYS A 69 -7.27 3.02 2.55
C LYS A 69 -8.74 2.57 2.48
N ARG A 70 -9.34 2.51 1.29
CA ARG A 70 -10.77 2.22 1.10
C ARG A 70 -11.05 0.76 0.82
N THR A 71 -10.20 0.11 0.04
CA THR A 71 -10.40 -1.28 -0.42
C THR A 71 -9.60 -2.29 0.38
N GLY A 72 -8.82 -1.84 1.37
CA GLY A 72 -7.72 -2.63 1.91
C GLY A 72 -6.68 -2.92 0.83
N GLY A 73 -5.91 -3.98 1.00
CA GLY A 73 -4.89 -4.39 0.04
C GLY A 73 -4.70 -5.90 -0.02
N LEU A 74 -4.03 -6.34 -1.07
CA LEU A 74 -3.57 -7.72 -1.19
C LEU A 74 -2.56 -8.01 -0.06
N HIS A 75 -2.97 -8.82 0.92
CA HIS A 75 -2.11 -9.20 2.03
C HIS A 75 -1.67 -10.65 1.89
N PHE A 76 -0.42 -10.84 1.48
CA PHE A 76 0.24 -12.13 1.50
C PHE A 76 0.65 -12.52 2.93
N ARG A 77 0.96 -13.80 3.13
CA ARG A 77 1.40 -14.37 4.42
C ARG A 77 2.59 -13.65 5.07
N THR A 78 3.37 -12.86 4.32
CA THR A 78 4.48 -12.07 4.88
C THR A 78 4.52 -10.67 4.31
N TYR A 79 4.87 -9.69 5.15
CA TYR A 79 5.05 -8.30 4.72
C TYR A 79 5.99 -8.17 3.52
N ALA A 80 7.13 -8.88 3.54
CA ALA A 80 8.13 -8.79 2.48
C ALA A 80 7.55 -9.10 1.08
N LYS A 81 6.61 -10.06 1.01
CA LYS A 81 5.92 -10.39 -0.25
C LYS A 81 4.96 -9.28 -0.67
N CYS A 82 4.21 -8.71 0.28
CA CYS A 82 3.33 -7.55 0.03
C CYS A 82 4.11 -6.34 -0.47
N TYR A 83 5.23 -6.05 0.19
CA TYR A 83 6.14 -4.98 -0.17
C TYR A 83 6.71 -5.19 -1.58
N LEU A 84 7.24 -6.38 -1.86
CA LEU A 84 7.80 -6.70 -3.18
C LEU A 84 6.74 -6.58 -4.29
N ALA A 85 5.54 -7.11 -4.06
CA ALA A 85 4.44 -6.99 -5.02
C ALA A 85 4.09 -5.52 -5.30
N THR A 86 4.08 -4.67 -4.26
CA THR A 86 3.82 -3.23 -4.38
C THR A 86 4.90 -2.53 -5.19
N VAL A 87 6.17 -2.80 -4.89
CA VAL A 87 7.32 -2.20 -5.60
C VAL A 87 7.36 -2.64 -7.07
N VAL A 88 7.10 -3.92 -7.35
CA VAL A 88 7.03 -4.44 -8.73
C VAL A 88 5.89 -3.79 -9.49
N ALA A 89 4.70 -3.70 -8.90
CA ALA A 89 3.55 -3.04 -9.53
C ALA A 89 3.84 -1.55 -9.82
N TYR A 90 4.47 -0.85 -8.87
CA TYR A 90 4.91 0.52 -9.04
C TYR A 90 5.87 0.68 -10.23
N ILE A 91 6.92 -0.15 -10.30
CA ILE A 91 7.89 -0.09 -11.41
C ILE A 91 7.19 -0.30 -12.75
N ILE A 92 6.35 -1.34 -12.86
CA ILE A 92 5.61 -1.63 -14.09
C ILE A 92 4.76 -0.43 -14.51
N ILE A 93 3.94 0.12 -13.60
CA ILE A 93 3.02 1.22 -13.89
C ILE A 93 3.77 2.49 -14.32
N VAL A 94 4.86 2.84 -13.64
CA VAL A 94 5.65 4.03 -14.00
C VAL A 94 6.43 3.82 -15.31
N SER A 95 6.88 2.61 -15.60
CA SER A 95 7.55 2.29 -16.87
C SER A 95 6.60 2.40 -18.07
N ILE A 96 5.34 1.94 -17.94
CA ILE A 96 4.36 1.99 -19.04
C ILE A 96 3.64 3.35 -19.12
N SER A 97 3.71 4.19 -18.09
CA SER A 97 2.96 5.45 -18.04
C SER A 97 3.18 6.38 -19.24
N PRO A 98 4.39 6.51 -19.83
CA PRO A 98 4.59 7.37 -21.00
C PRO A 98 3.81 6.89 -22.22
N ILE A 99 3.89 5.59 -22.51
CA ILE A 99 3.18 4.94 -23.63
C ILE A 99 1.67 5.13 -23.46
N LEU A 100 1.19 4.96 -22.23
CA LEU A 100 -0.23 5.09 -21.91
C LEU A 100 -0.72 6.53 -22.03
N SER A 101 0.11 7.51 -21.68
CA SER A 101 -0.24 8.93 -21.77
C SER A 101 -0.27 9.46 -23.20
N GLU A 102 0.46 8.83 -24.13
CA GLU A 102 0.47 9.22 -25.54
C GLU A 102 -0.75 8.70 -26.31
N ASN A 103 -1.38 7.61 -25.86
CA ASN A 103 -2.51 6.99 -26.54
C ASN A 103 -3.82 7.13 -25.75
N LEU A 104 -4.54 8.22 -26.00
CA LEU A 104 -5.81 8.54 -25.33
C LEU A 104 -6.86 7.43 -25.47
N TYR A 105 -6.96 6.80 -26.65
CA TYR A 105 -7.92 5.71 -26.87
C TYR A 105 -7.62 4.50 -26.00
N LEU A 106 -6.35 4.08 -25.92
CA LEU A 106 -5.93 2.99 -25.05
C LEU A 106 -6.20 3.29 -23.57
N LEU A 107 -5.92 4.53 -23.14
CA LEU A 107 -6.19 4.97 -21.77
C LEU A 107 -7.69 4.91 -21.43
N LEU A 108 -8.55 5.37 -22.35
CA LEU A 108 -10.01 5.32 -22.17
C LEU A 108 -10.52 3.87 -22.09
N VAL A 109 -10.01 2.99 -22.95
CA VAL A 109 -10.37 1.55 -22.93
C VAL A 109 -9.99 0.93 -21.58
N ILE A 110 -8.78 1.15 -21.09
CA ILE A 110 -8.33 0.64 -19.79
C ILE A 110 -9.16 1.22 -18.65
N PHE A 111 -9.49 2.51 -18.71
CA PHE A 111 -10.30 3.18 -17.70
C PHE A 111 -11.72 2.59 -17.61
N ILE A 112 -12.40 2.43 -18.74
CA ILE A 112 -13.74 1.80 -18.79
C ILE A 112 -13.66 0.36 -18.26
N PHE A 113 -12.64 -0.40 -18.71
CA PHE A 113 -12.43 -1.77 -18.24
C PHE A 113 -12.21 -1.84 -16.72
N ALA A 114 -11.41 -0.91 -16.17
CA ALA A 114 -11.17 -0.83 -14.73
C ALA A 114 -12.45 -0.50 -13.95
N ILE A 115 -13.28 0.44 -14.44
CA ILE A 115 -14.58 0.75 -13.83
C ILE A 115 -15.48 -0.50 -13.82
N CYS A 116 -15.57 -1.22 -14.94
CA CYS A 116 -16.34 -2.46 -15.00
C CYS A 116 -15.83 -3.48 -13.98
N CYS A 117 -14.51 -3.75 -13.95
CA CYS A 117 -13.91 -4.68 -12.99
C CYS A 117 -14.21 -4.30 -11.54
N ILE A 118 -14.05 -3.02 -11.19
CA ILE A 118 -14.34 -2.52 -9.84
C ILE A 118 -15.84 -2.61 -9.53
N GLY A 119 -16.72 -2.31 -10.49
CA GLY A 119 -18.17 -2.46 -10.31
C GLY A 119 -18.60 -3.89 -10.07
N PHE A 120 -17.99 -4.86 -10.76
CA PHE A 120 -18.29 -6.29 -10.61
C PHE A 120 -17.66 -6.92 -9.36
N ILE A 121 -16.41 -6.58 -9.04
CA ILE A 121 -15.63 -7.24 -7.97
C ILE A 121 -15.69 -6.44 -6.66
N GLY A 122 -15.72 -5.11 -6.72
CA GLY A 122 -15.59 -4.23 -5.56
C GLY A 122 -16.81 -4.23 -4.63
N THR A 123 -17.94 -4.77 -5.06
CA THR A 123 -19.16 -4.95 -4.25
C THR A 123 -19.17 -6.26 -3.46
N VAL A 124 -18.13 -7.09 -3.59
CA VAL A 124 -17.99 -8.32 -2.80
C VAL A 124 -17.58 -7.94 -1.38
N ASN A 125 -18.48 -8.17 -0.44
CA ASN A 125 -18.22 -7.94 0.99
C ASN A 125 -17.03 -8.78 1.47
N HIS A 126 -16.25 -8.22 2.39
CA HIS A 126 -15.20 -8.97 3.05
C HIS A 126 -15.83 -10.17 3.78
N PRO A 127 -15.26 -11.39 3.71
CA PRO A 127 -15.85 -12.58 4.34
C PRO A 127 -15.95 -12.50 5.89
N ASN A 128 -15.40 -11.44 6.48
CA ASN A 128 -15.42 -11.13 7.91
C ASN A 128 -16.33 -9.93 8.23
N MET A 129 -17.12 -9.43 7.27
CA MET A 129 -18.25 -8.54 7.52
C MET A 129 -19.46 -9.42 7.84
N ASN A 130 -19.76 -9.59 9.13
CA ASN A 130 -21.05 -10.10 9.59
C ASN A 130 -22.16 -9.07 9.35
#